data_AF-A0A9D3QLG5-F1
#
_entry.id   AF-A0A9D3QLG5-F1
#
_cell.length_a   1.000
_cell.length_b   1.000
_cell.length_c   1.000
_cell.angle_alpha   90.00
_cell.angle_beta   90.00
_cell.angle_gamma   90.00
#
_symmetry.space_group_name_H-M   'P 1'
#
loop_
_entity.id
_entity.type
_entity.pdbx_description
1 polymer ?
#
loop_
_entity_poly.entity_id
_entity_poly.type
_entity_poly.pdbx_seq_one_letter_code
_entity_poly.pdbx_strand_id
1 'polypeptide(L)'
;MPSGVDYGEFGGSLPAIASLNASYSQTSQSLPSMYYSPYTPGERRAISDVRRTFCLFVTFDLLFISLLWIIELNITLTIWENLEKEVVHYNFQSSFFDIFLLAVFRFLCLQLGYAAFRLRHWWVIAITTLVTSAFLIAKVIISNLLFQNAFGYVLPITSFVVAWLETWFLDFKVLTQEAQDERAYLAALNAACERGPMLYPRAVSDGQFYSPPESMAGSDEELDEEGLGRRATTAQEKEFVRQGREAMAVVEQILAQEENWKFEKNNELGDSVYTLEIPFHGKTFILKAFMQCPAELVYQEVILQPEKMVQWNRTVSGCQILQRVDDNTLVSYDVSAGAAGGVVSPRDFVNVRRVERRRDYYISAGMATVHDAKPPHSRYIRGENGPGGFVVLKSNSNPSVCTFIWVLNTDLKGRLPRYLIHQSLAATMFEFMSHLRQRISDLRSTLR
;
A
#
# COMPACT_ATOMS: atom_id res chain seq x y z
N MET A 1 32.05 54.42 25.58
CA MET A 1 33.08 54.21 26.62
C MET A 1 32.45 53.38 27.74
N PRO A 2 33.21 52.51 28.40
CA PRO A 2 33.23 51.03 28.36
C PRO A 2 32.20 50.42 29.34
N SER A 3 31.99 49.10 29.49
CA SER A 3 32.87 48.12 30.17
C SER A 3 32.12 46.79 30.34
N GLY A 4 32.85 45.67 30.36
CA GLY A 4 32.29 44.31 30.43
C GLY A 4 32.12 43.70 31.83
N VAL A 5 32.14 42.36 31.83
CA VAL A 5 32.32 41.37 32.92
C VAL A 5 31.03 40.75 33.54
N ASP A 6 30.67 39.56 33.01
CA ASP A 6 30.65 38.21 33.62
C ASP A 6 29.87 37.82 34.92
N TYR A 7 29.30 36.60 34.83
CA TYR A 7 28.79 35.60 35.81
C TYR A 7 27.50 35.78 36.63
N GLY A 8 26.67 34.71 36.63
CA GLY A 8 25.77 34.35 37.74
C GLY A 8 24.63 33.38 37.37
N GLU A 9 24.81 32.06 37.60
CA GLU A 9 23.71 31.09 37.78
C GLU A 9 22.88 31.44 39.02
N PHE A 10 21.55 31.27 38.98
CA PHE A 10 20.75 30.75 40.10
C PHE A 10 19.41 30.22 39.61
N GLY A 11 19.07 29.00 40.04
CA GLY A 11 17.87 28.28 39.67
C GLY A 11 16.58 28.81 40.30
N GLY A 12 15.47 28.33 39.75
CA GLY A 12 14.12 28.58 40.24
C GLY A 12 13.12 27.62 39.60
N SER A 13 13.02 26.42 40.17
CA SER A 13 11.98 25.42 39.92
C SER A 13 10.60 25.92 40.40
N LEU A 14 9.52 25.42 39.80
CA LEU A 14 8.18 25.08 40.34
C LEU A 14 7.16 24.95 39.18
N PRO A 15 6.01 24.26 39.31
CA PRO A 15 5.84 22.85 39.70
C PRO A 15 4.89 22.08 38.74
N ALA A 16 4.93 20.76 38.85
CA ALA A 16 4.00 19.82 38.23
C ALA A 16 2.70 19.65 39.06
N ILE A 17 1.56 19.65 38.37
CA ILE A 17 0.21 19.19 38.77
C ILE A 17 -0.44 18.72 37.46
N ALA A 18 -1.03 17.54 37.27
CA ALA A 18 -1.54 16.51 38.16
C ALA A 18 -1.39 15.13 37.51
N SER A 19 -1.15 14.13 38.36
CA SER A 19 -1.49 12.73 38.16
C SER A 19 -3.01 12.54 38.23
N LEU A 20 -3.55 11.56 37.49
CA LEU A 20 -4.51 10.53 37.96
C LEU A 20 -5.05 9.73 36.77
N ASN A 21 -4.46 8.56 36.53
CA ASN A 21 -5.17 7.27 36.55
C ASN A 21 -4.27 6.19 35.94
N ALA A 22 -3.55 5.51 36.82
CA ALA A 22 -3.03 4.17 36.58
C ALA A 22 -4.11 3.17 37.00
N SER A 23 -4.51 2.29 36.08
CA SER A 23 -4.74 0.86 36.34
C SER A 23 -5.46 0.21 35.16
N TYR A 24 -4.70 -0.23 34.15
CA TYR A 24 -4.99 -1.51 33.48
C TYR A 24 -3.65 -2.17 33.15
N SER A 25 -3.48 -3.33 33.75
CA SER A 25 -2.36 -4.26 33.63
C SER A 25 -1.98 -4.52 32.17
N GLN A 26 -0.87 -3.97 31.71
CA GLN A 26 -0.15 -4.51 30.55
C GLN A 26 0.80 -5.60 31.06
N THR A 27 0.30 -6.82 30.94
CA THR A 27 1.09 -8.04 30.92
C THR A 27 2.31 -7.82 30.01
N SER A 28 3.49 -8.06 30.57
CA SER A 28 4.74 -8.25 29.84
C SER A 28 4.54 -9.25 28.70
N GLN A 29 4.42 -8.74 27.47
CA GLN A 29 4.62 -9.54 26.26
C GLN A 29 5.89 -9.05 25.58
N SER A 30 6.90 -9.90 25.69
CA SER A 30 8.15 -9.87 24.95
C SER A 30 7.94 -9.65 23.45
N LEU A 31 8.95 -9.03 22.82
CA LEU A 31 9.08 -8.85 21.38
C LEU A 31 8.60 -10.07 20.57
N PRO A 32 7.88 -9.88 19.45
CA PRO A 32 7.86 -10.90 18.41
C PRO A 32 9.13 -10.75 17.56
N SER A 33 10.15 -11.52 17.90
CA SER A 33 11.15 -11.96 16.92
C SER A 33 10.41 -12.71 15.82
N MET A 34 10.45 -12.23 14.58
CA MET A 34 9.86 -12.94 13.44
C MET A 34 10.94 -13.20 12.38
N TYR A 35 11.83 -14.13 12.71
CA TYR A 35 12.28 -15.12 11.76
C TYR A 35 11.04 -15.84 11.23
N TYR A 36 10.70 -15.68 9.95
CA TYR A 36 9.72 -16.54 9.29
C TYR A 36 10.33 -17.94 9.14
N SER A 37 10.16 -18.75 10.17
CA SER A 37 10.25 -20.20 10.08
C SER A 37 9.03 -20.70 9.28
N PRO A 38 9.18 -21.66 8.36
CA PRO A 38 8.04 -22.26 7.69
C PRO A 38 7.15 -22.90 8.76
N TYR A 39 5.88 -22.47 8.83
CA TYR A 39 4.90 -22.99 9.76
C TYR A 39 4.92 -24.52 9.76
N THR A 40 5.20 -25.08 10.93
CA THR A 40 4.98 -26.48 11.25
C THR A 40 3.52 -26.84 10.95
N PRO A 41 3.25 -28.00 10.33
CA PRO A 41 1.89 -28.41 9.97
C PRO A 41 1.18 -28.92 11.22
N GLY A 42 0.61 -28.02 12.02
CA GLY A 42 -0.08 -28.42 13.24
C GLY A 42 -0.53 -27.25 14.10
N GLU A 43 -1.52 -26.50 13.63
CA GLU A 43 -2.60 -25.86 14.42
C GLU A 43 -3.37 -24.90 13.50
N ARG A 44 -4.31 -25.45 12.73
CA ARG A 44 -5.26 -24.62 11.97
C ARG A 44 -6.14 -23.89 12.98
N ARG A 45 -5.96 -22.57 13.14
CA ARG A 45 -7.02 -21.72 13.70
C ARG A 45 -8.29 -21.99 12.88
N ALA A 46 -9.36 -22.40 13.56
CA ALA A 46 -10.57 -22.88 12.90
C ALA A 46 -11.26 -21.79 12.06
N ILE A 47 -11.11 -20.50 12.39
CA ILE A 47 -11.73 -19.38 11.67
C ILE A 47 -10.70 -18.26 11.51
N SER A 48 -10.61 -17.65 10.33
CA SER A 48 -9.74 -16.49 10.08
C SER A 48 -10.19 -15.27 10.89
N ASP A 49 -9.25 -14.44 11.34
CA ASP A 49 -9.58 -13.24 12.13
C ASP A 49 -10.46 -12.25 11.34
N VAL A 50 -10.35 -12.28 10.01
CA VAL A 50 -11.17 -11.50 9.07
C VAL A 50 -12.62 -12.00 9.04
N ARG A 51 -12.85 -13.33 9.03
CA ARG A 51 -14.20 -13.91 9.14
C ARG A 51 -14.84 -13.65 10.50
N ARG A 52 -14.06 -13.67 11.58
CA ARG A 52 -14.56 -13.33 12.92
C ARG A 52 -15.08 -11.89 12.97
N THR A 53 -14.35 -10.98 12.33
CA THR A 53 -14.76 -9.58 12.21
C THR A 53 -16.04 -9.43 11.39
N PHE A 54 -16.17 -10.16 10.29
CA PHE A 54 -17.42 -10.18 9.50
C PHE A 54 -18.61 -10.72 10.29
N CYS A 55 -18.45 -11.84 11.00
CA CYS A 55 -19.54 -12.40 11.81
C CYS A 55 -19.97 -11.43 12.92
N LEU A 56 -19.00 -10.73 13.53
CA LEU A 56 -19.28 -9.69 14.51
C LEU A 56 -20.05 -8.51 13.90
N PHE A 57 -19.68 -8.11 12.68
CA PHE A 57 -20.39 -7.06 11.95
C PHE A 57 -21.84 -7.45 11.63
N VAL A 58 -22.08 -8.69 11.21
CA VAL A 58 -23.43 -9.24 10.96
C VAL A 58 -24.25 -9.37 12.25
N THR A 59 -23.63 -9.74 13.38
CA THR A 59 -24.32 -9.69 14.69
C THR A 59 -24.68 -8.25 15.09
N PHE A 60 -23.82 -7.28 14.79
CA PHE A 60 -24.07 -5.88 15.08
C PHE A 60 -25.24 -5.32 14.26
N ASP A 61 -25.36 -5.69 12.98
CA ASP A 61 -26.51 -5.34 12.14
C ASP A 61 -27.83 -5.79 12.78
N LEU A 62 -27.93 -7.07 13.15
CA LEU A 62 -29.13 -7.60 13.80
C LEU A 62 -29.48 -6.81 15.07
N LEU A 63 -28.50 -6.56 15.94
CA LEU A 63 -28.73 -5.80 17.18
C LEU A 63 -29.16 -4.36 16.88
N PHE A 64 -28.57 -3.74 15.86
CA PHE A 64 -28.87 -2.37 15.47
C PHE A 64 -30.28 -2.23 14.89
N ILE A 65 -30.68 -3.12 13.98
CA ILE A 65 -32.05 -3.15 13.45
C ILE A 65 -33.06 -3.48 14.55
N SER A 66 -32.74 -4.40 15.46
CA SER A 66 -33.57 -4.72 16.63
C SER A 66 -33.79 -3.49 17.51
N LEU A 67 -32.72 -2.73 17.77
CA LEU A 67 -32.79 -1.52 18.58
C LEU A 67 -33.67 -0.46 17.92
N LEU A 68 -33.49 -0.21 16.62
CA LEU A 68 -34.33 0.74 15.89
C LEU A 68 -35.81 0.34 15.89
N TRP A 69 -36.09 -0.96 15.76
CA TRP A 69 -37.44 -1.49 15.86
C TRP A 69 -38.06 -1.31 17.25
N ILE A 70 -37.31 -1.61 18.32
CA ILE A 70 -37.77 -1.41 19.70
C ILE A 70 -38.00 0.08 20.01
N ILE A 71 -37.15 0.98 19.47
CA ILE A 71 -37.34 2.42 19.61
C ILE A 71 -38.63 2.85 18.93
N GLU A 72 -38.93 2.34 17.72
CA GLU A 72 -40.18 2.63 17.02
C GLU A 72 -41.41 2.22 17.85
N LEU A 73 -41.39 1.00 18.42
CA LEU A 73 -42.45 0.49 19.29
C LEU A 73 -42.71 1.38 20.52
N ASN A 74 -41.71 2.15 20.96
CA ASN A 74 -41.78 2.99 22.16
C ASN A 74 -42.38 4.39 21.91
N ILE A 75 -42.47 4.86 20.65
CA ILE A 75 -42.77 6.28 20.36
C ILE A 75 -44.25 6.63 20.53
N THR A 76 -45.18 5.70 20.26
CA THR A 76 -46.60 6.06 20.07
C THR A 76 -47.54 5.64 21.21
N LEU A 77 -47.34 4.46 21.81
CA LEU A 77 -48.22 3.85 22.84
C LEU A 77 -47.40 2.98 23.81
N THR A 78 -48.07 2.34 24.77
CA THR A 78 -47.47 1.30 25.62
C THR A 78 -46.82 0.22 24.76
N ILE A 79 -45.57 -0.15 25.07
CA ILE A 79 -44.78 -1.13 24.30
C ILE A 79 -45.58 -2.41 24.02
N TRP A 80 -46.34 -2.90 25.00
CA TRP A 80 -47.13 -4.13 24.89
C TRP A 80 -48.25 -4.06 23.84
N GLU A 81 -48.96 -2.93 23.76
CA GLU A 81 -50.07 -2.75 22.81
C GLU A 81 -49.55 -2.61 21.37
N ASN A 82 -48.42 -1.92 21.19
CA ASN A 82 -47.74 -1.84 19.90
C ASN A 82 -47.16 -3.20 19.49
N LEU A 83 -46.58 -3.96 20.43
CA LEU A 83 -46.08 -5.30 20.16
C LEU A 83 -47.21 -6.25 19.76
N GLU A 84 -48.37 -6.19 20.42
CA GLU A 84 -49.54 -6.99 20.05
C GLU A 84 -50.05 -6.59 18.66
N LYS A 85 -50.07 -5.30 18.34
CA LYS A 85 -50.47 -4.82 17.01
C LYS A 85 -49.48 -5.22 15.91
N GLU A 86 -48.18 -5.16 16.17
CA GLU A 86 -47.16 -5.46 15.17
C GLU A 86 -46.91 -6.96 14.97
N VAL A 87 -46.93 -7.74 16.05
CA VAL A 87 -46.59 -9.17 16.02
C VAL A 87 -47.83 -10.05 15.89
N VAL A 88 -48.87 -9.80 16.70
CA VAL A 88 -50.08 -10.64 16.74
C VAL A 88 -51.05 -10.25 15.63
N HIS A 89 -51.28 -8.95 15.44
CA HIS A 89 -52.14 -8.42 14.37
C HIS A 89 -51.32 -7.96 13.16
N TYR A 90 -50.33 -8.77 12.78
CA TYR A 90 -49.40 -8.45 11.70
C TYR A 90 -50.13 -8.08 10.40
N ASN A 91 -49.77 -6.93 9.86
CA ASN A 91 -50.21 -6.48 8.54
C ASN A 91 -49.02 -5.90 7.76
N PHE A 92 -48.81 -6.44 6.56
CA PHE A 92 -47.72 -6.06 5.67
C PHE A 92 -47.70 -4.55 5.33
N GLN A 93 -48.84 -3.86 5.34
CA GLN A 93 -48.90 -2.44 5.02
C GLN A 93 -48.62 -1.51 6.20
N SER A 94 -48.71 -2.01 7.45
CA SER A 94 -48.72 -1.20 8.67
C SER A 94 -47.71 -1.60 9.76
N SER A 95 -47.03 -2.75 9.66
CA SER A 95 -46.11 -3.24 10.69
C SER A 95 -44.64 -3.20 10.21
N PHE A 96 -43.70 -2.92 11.12
CA PHE A 96 -42.25 -2.99 10.89
C PHE A 96 -41.63 -4.34 11.26
N PHE A 97 -42.41 -5.25 11.86
CA PHE A 97 -41.94 -6.55 12.34
C PHE A 97 -41.29 -7.41 11.23
N ASP A 98 -41.74 -7.26 9.99
CA ASP A 98 -41.19 -8.00 8.87
C ASP A 98 -39.79 -7.54 8.43
N ILE A 99 -39.42 -6.28 8.67
CA ILE A 99 -38.05 -5.81 8.44
C ILE A 99 -37.11 -6.37 9.51
N PHE A 100 -37.57 -6.46 10.76
CA PHE A 100 -36.84 -7.16 11.81
C PHE A 100 -36.67 -8.65 11.47
N LEU A 101 -37.75 -9.33 11.04
CA LEU A 101 -37.66 -10.73 10.60
C LEU A 101 -36.72 -10.92 9.41
N LEU A 102 -36.68 -9.97 8.47
CA LEU A 102 -35.75 -9.98 7.35
C LEU A 102 -34.29 -9.89 7.81
N ALA A 103 -34.01 -9.05 8.82
CA ALA A 103 -32.68 -8.95 9.43
C ALA A 103 -32.29 -10.26 10.16
N VAL A 104 -33.23 -10.89 10.88
CA VAL A 104 -33.01 -12.21 11.51
C VAL A 104 -32.72 -13.29 10.45
N PHE A 105 -33.53 -13.34 9.39
CA PHE A 105 -33.32 -14.29 8.29
C PHE A 105 -31.93 -14.12 7.67
N ARG A 106 -31.56 -12.88 7.37
CA ARG A 106 -30.25 -12.53 6.80
C ARG A 106 -29.12 -12.92 7.75
N PHE A 107 -29.23 -12.57 9.03
CA PHE A 107 -28.28 -12.97 10.07
C PHE A 107 -28.06 -14.48 10.08
N LEU A 108 -29.14 -15.27 10.10
CA LEU A 108 -29.08 -16.73 10.12
C LEU A 108 -28.41 -17.28 8.85
N CYS A 109 -28.80 -16.82 7.66
CA CYS A 109 -28.21 -17.28 6.39
C CYS A 109 -26.71 -16.98 6.31
N LEU A 110 -26.28 -15.78 6.72
CA LEU A 110 -24.88 -15.37 6.67
C LEU A 110 -24.03 -16.07 7.73
N GLN A 111 -24.56 -16.23 8.95
CA GLN A 111 -23.86 -16.95 10.01
C GLN A 111 -23.73 -18.45 9.69
N LEU A 112 -24.78 -19.06 9.16
CA LEU A 112 -24.77 -20.45 8.73
C LEU A 112 -23.81 -20.66 7.54
N GLY A 113 -23.88 -19.79 6.53
CA GLY A 113 -23.05 -19.88 5.33
C GLY A 113 -21.57 -19.63 5.59
N TYR A 114 -21.22 -18.54 6.28
CA TYR A 114 -19.83 -18.08 6.39
C TYR A 114 -19.14 -18.48 7.70
N ALA A 115 -19.87 -18.68 8.81
CA ALA A 115 -19.30 -19.11 10.09
C ALA A 115 -19.35 -20.63 10.28
N ALA A 116 -20.48 -21.29 9.99
CA ALA A 116 -20.64 -22.73 10.16
C ALA A 116 -20.12 -23.54 8.97
N PHE A 117 -20.63 -23.28 7.76
CA PHE A 117 -20.23 -24.00 6.54
C PHE A 117 -18.96 -23.47 5.87
N ARG A 118 -18.43 -22.34 6.36
CA ARG A 118 -17.21 -21.69 5.85
C ARG A 118 -17.17 -21.56 4.34
N LEU A 119 -18.30 -21.15 3.76
CA LEU A 119 -18.37 -20.95 2.32
C LEU A 119 -17.34 -19.90 1.89
N ARG A 120 -16.72 -20.17 0.74
CA ARG A 120 -15.68 -19.33 0.13
C ARG A 120 -16.21 -18.53 -1.07
N HIS A 121 -17.42 -18.83 -1.50
CA HIS A 121 -18.05 -18.19 -2.65
C HIS A 121 -18.97 -17.03 -2.20
N TRP A 122 -19.05 -16.00 -3.03
CA TRP A 122 -19.81 -14.75 -2.83
C TRP A 122 -21.33 -14.89 -3.09
N TRP A 123 -21.79 -15.99 -3.65
CA TRP A 123 -23.19 -16.19 -4.04
C TRP A 123 -24.20 -16.07 -2.87
N VAL A 124 -23.85 -16.54 -1.67
CA VAL A 124 -24.76 -16.48 -0.51
C VAL A 124 -25.05 -15.03 -0.14
N ILE A 125 -24.01 -14.19 -0.01
CA ILE A 125 -24.20 -12.75 0.27
C ILE A 125 -24.96 -12.05 -0.84
N ALA A 126 -24.71 -12.40 -2.10
CA ALA A 126 -25.40 -11.80 -3.25
C ALA A 126 -26.90 -12.11 -3.25
N ILE A 127 -27.26 -13.37 -2.99
CA ILE A 127 -28.66 -13.80 -2.92
C ILE A 127 -29.35 -13.14 -1.73
N THR A 128 -28.74 -13.16 -0.54
CA THR A 128 -29.35 -12.55 0.64
C THR A 128 -29.54 -11.05 0.46
N THR A 129 -28.57 -10.34 -0.14
CA THR A 129 -28.67 -8.89 -0.41
C THR A 129 -29.68 -8.56 -1.50
N LEU A 130 -29.80 -9.41 -2.52
CA LEU A 130 -30.83 -9.25 -3.54
C LEU A 130 -32.23 -9.41 -2.93
N VAL A 131 -32.44 -10.47 -2.14
CA VAL A 131 -33.72 -10.74 -1.47
C VAL A 131 -34.07 -9.62 -0.51
N THR A 132 -33.12 -9.14 0.32
CA THR A 132 -33.38 -8.03 1.23
C THR A 132 -33.69 -6.74 0.49
N SER A 133 -32.95 -6.43 -0.57
CA SER A 133 -33.18 -5.22 -1.36
C SER A 133 -34.55 -5.25 -2.05
N ALA A 134 -34.91 -6.37 -2.69
CA ALA A 134 -36.19 -6.53 -3.36
C ALA A 134 -37.36 -6.44 -2.38
N PHE A 135 -37.23 -7.07 -1.21
CA PHE A 135 -38.23 -7.01 -0.14
C PHE A 135 -38.43 -5.57 0.36
N LEU A 136 -37.34 -4.86 0.67
CA LEU A 136 -37.42 -3.49 1.17
C LEU A 136 -38.01 -2.53 0.13
N ILE A 137 -37.66 -2.68 -1.15
CA ILE A 137 -38.26 -1.89 -2.24
C ILE A 137 -39.76 -2.15 -2.33
N ALA A 138 -40.19 -3.43 -2.32
CA ALA A 138 -41.61 -3.78 -2.34
C ALA A 138 -42.35 -3.24 -1.12
N LYS A 139 -41.73 -3.34 0.07
CA LYS A 139 -42.27 -2.82 1.33
C LYS A 139 -42.49 -1.31 1.26
N VAL A 140 -41.49 -0.55 0.79
CA VAL A 140 -41.57 0.91 0.67
C VAL A 140 -42.64 1.34 -0.34
N ILE A 141 -42.84 0.60 -1.45
CA ILE A 141 -43.85 0.94 -2.47
C ILE A 141 -45.28 0.63 -2.00
N ILE A 142 -45.48 -0.48 -1.29
CA ILE A 142 -46.81 -1.00 -0.95
C ILE A 142 -47.33 -0.45 0.39
N SER A 143 -46.44 -0.04 1.29
CA SER A 143 -46.84 0.36 2.64
C SER A 143 -47.24 1.83 2.72
N ASN A 144 -48.39 2.10 3.35
CA ASN A 144 -48.82 3.47 3.69
C ASN A 144 -48.09 4.04 4.92
N LEU A 145 -47.08 3.31 5.43
CA LEU A 145 -46.20 3.64 6.55
C LEU A 145 -45.51 5.00 6.43
N LEU A 146 -45.23 5.41 5.20
CA LEU A 146 -44.48 6.62 4.87
C LEU A 146 -45.22 7.91 5.26
N PHE A 147 -46.53 7.84 5.50
CA PHE A 147 -47.37 9.00 5.84
C PHE A 147 -47.60 9.18 7.34
N GLN A 148 -47.16 8.25 8.20
CA GLN A 148 -47.47 8.31 9.64
C GLN A 148 -46.38 8.98 10.49
N ASN A 149 -45.10 8.65 10.30
CA ASN A 149 -44.00 9.15 11.15
C ASN A 149 -42.64 9.22 10.42
N ALA A 150 -41.78 10.17 10.79
CA ALA A 150 -40.44 10.33 10.21
C ALA A 150 -39.52 9.09 10.41
N PHE A 151 -39.75 8.32 11.47
CA PHE A 151 -39.06 7.05 11.73
C PHE A 151 -39.41 5.94 10.74
N GLY A 152 -40.53 6.06 10.01
CA GLY A 152 -40.92 5.11 8.97
C GLY A 152 -39.97 5.07 7.77
N TYR A 153 -39.16 6.11 7.57
CA TYR A 153 -38.11 6.16 6.54
C TYR A 153 -36.79 5.58 7.04
N VAL A 154 -36.47 5.78 8.32
CA VAL A 154 -35.17 5.45 8.89
C VAL A 154 -34.95 3.93 8.86
N LEU A 155 -35.93 3.15 9.30
CA LEU A 155 -35.77 1.71 9.46
C LEU A 155 -35.55 0.96 8.11
N PRO A 156 -36.34 1.20 7.04
CA PRO A 156 -36.06 0.61 5.72
C PRO A 156 -34.77 1.11 5.07
N ILE A 157 -34.46 2.41 5.17
CA ILE A 157 -33.24 2.99 4.57
C ILE A 157 -32.00 2.43 5.26
N THR A 158 -31.99 2.42 6.59
CA THR A 158 -30.88 1.88 7.37
C THR A 158 -30.69 0.39 7.09
N SER A 159 -31.76 -0.41 7.06
CA SER A 159 -31.69 -1.84 6.71
C SER A 159 -31.12 -2.05 5.30
N PHE A 160 -31.50 -1.21 4.33
CA PHE A 160 -30.93 -1.25 2.98
C PHE A 160 -29.44 -0.91 2.97
N VAL A 161 -29.05 0.18 3.63
CA VAL A 161 -27.65 0.64 3.66
C VAL A 161 -26.75 -0.40 4.32
N VAL A 162 -27.15 -0.95 5.46
CA VAL A 162 -26.32 -1.94 6.17
C VAL A 162 -26.18 -3.23 5.34
N ALA A 163 -27.24 -3.67 4.65
CA ALA A 163 -27.17 -4.82 3.75
C ALA A 163 -26.12 -4.66 2.63
N TRP A 164 -25.96 -3.45 2.09
CA TRP A 164 -24.94 -3.14 1.09
C TRP A 164 -23.55 -2.96 1.69
N LEU A 165 -23.44 -2.40 2.90
CA LEU A 165 -22.16 -2.31 3.64
C LEU A 165 -21.61 -3.69 3.96
N GLU A 166 -22.45 -4.64 4.38
CA GLU A 166 -22.06 -6.04 4.61
C GLU A 166 -21.54 -6.71 3.33
N THR A 167 -22.22 -6.47 2.20
CA THR A 167 -21.82 -7.02 0.90
C THR A 167 -20.47 -6.47 0.48
N TRP A 168 -20.31 -5.15 0.58
CA TRP A 168 -19.05 -4.47 0.28
C TRP A 168 -17.91 -4.96 1.18
N PHE A 169 -18.15 -5.06 2.49
CA PHE A 169 -17.14 -5.51 3.45
C PHE A 169 -16.70 -6.95 3.20
N LEU A 170 -17.64 -7.86 2.92
CA LEU A 170 -17.31 -9.25 2.65
C LEU A 170 -16.54 -9.41 1.34
N ASP A 171 -17.00 -8.77 0.27
CA ASP A 171 -16.40 -8.92 -1.06
C ASP A 171 -15.01 -8.28 -1.14
N PHE A 172 -14.86 -7.03 -0.67
CA PHE A 172 -13.60 -6.30 -0.80
C PHE A 172 -12.59 -6.55 0.30
N LYS A 173 -13.00 -6.99 1.50
CA LYS A 173 -12.09 -7.15 2.64
C LYS A 173 -11.90 -8.59 3.06
N VAL A 174 -12.98 -9.40 3.13
CA VAL A 174 -12.89 -10.78 3.65
C VAL A 174 -12.42 -11.73 2.55
N LEU A 175 -13.10 -11.76 1.40
CA LEU A 175 -12.79 -12.73 0.34
C LEU A 175 -11.46 -12.43 -0.36
N THR A 176 -11.13 -11.15 -0.56
CA THR A 176 -9.85 -10.72 -1.15
C THR A 176 -8.67 -11.09 -0.27
N GLN A 177 -8.77 -10.85 1.04
CA GLN A 177 -7.70 -11.14 1.99
C GLN A 177 -7.48 -12.65 2.15
N GLU A 178 -8.56 -13.44 2.22
CA GLU A 178 -8.43 -14.90 2.26
C GLU A 178 -7.87 -15.50 0.97
N ALA A 179 -8.25 -14.95 -0.19
CA ALA A 179 -7.67 -15.35 -1.47
C ALA A 179 -6.19 -14.96 -1.56
N GLN A 180 -5.77 -13.85 -0.96
CA GLN A 180 -4.36 -13.43 -0.89
C GLN A 180 -3.55 -14.33 0.06
N ASP A 181 -4.06 -14.63 1.25
CA ASP A 181 -3.41 -15.49 2.23
C ASP A 181 -3.22 -16.92 1.70
N GLU A 182 -4.22 -17.47 0.99
CA GLU A 182 -4.12 -18.80 0.36
C GLU A 182 -3.10 -18.80 -0.78
N ARG A 183 -3.03 -17.73 -1.58
CA ARG A 183 -2.01 -17.60 -2.64
C ARG A 183 -0.61 -17.44 -2.08
N ALA A 184 -0.46 -16.70 -0.97
CA ALA A 184 0.81 -16.57 -0.27
C ALA A 184 1.26 -17.91 0.34
N TYR A 185 0.32 -18.67 0.92
CA TYR A 185 0.58 -20.02 1.42
C TYR A 185 1.00 -20.98 0.30
N LEU A 186 0.29 -20.99 -0.83
CA LEU A 186 0.65 -21.81 -2.00
C LEU A 186 1.99 -21.38 -2.61
N ALA A 187 2.30 -20.08 -2.61
CA ALA A 187 3.61 -19.59 -3.04
C ALA A 187 4.74 -20.04 -2.09
N ALA A 188 4.50 -20.02 -0.79
CA ALA A 188 5.43 -20.54 0.21
C ALA A 188 5.61 -22.06 0.10
N LEU A 189 4.53 -22.81 -0.15
CA LEU A 189 4.57 -24.25 -0.38
C LEU A 189 5.36 -24.59 -1.65
N ASN A 190 5.12 -23.88 -2.75
CA ASN A 190 5.85 -24.07 -4.00
C ASN A 190 7.33 -23.68 -3.85
N ALA A 191 7.63 -22.58 -3.16
CA ALA A 191 9.01 -22.18 -2.86
C ALA A 191 9.73 -23.18 -1.93
N ALA A 192 9.00 -23.86 -1.05
CA ALA A 192 9.53 -24.95 -0.23
C ALA A 192 9.74 -26.24 -1.05
N CYS A 193 8.88 -26.53 -2.02
CA CYS A 193 8.99 -27.69 -2.92
C CYS A 193 10.11 -27.52 -3.96
N GLU A 194 10.39 -26.29 -4.41
CA GLU A 194 11.50 -25.97 -5.31
C GLU A 194 12.88 -26.05 -4.64
N ARG A 195 12.95 -26.12 -3.30
CA ARG A 195 14.18 -26.50 -2.58
C ARG A 195 14.40 -28.03 -2.61
N GLY A 196 14.54 -28.59 -3.80
CA GLY A 196 15.21 -29.88 -3.98
C GLY A 196 16.70 -29.75 -3.63
N PRO A 197 17.36 -30.79 -3.09
CA PRO A 197 18.76 -30.70 -2.68
C PRO A 197 19.66 -30.59 -3.92
N MET A 198 20.06 -29.37 -4.29
CA MET A 198 21.08 -29.18 -5.31
C MET A 198 22.46 -29.49 -4.73
N LEU A 199 22.89 -30.75 -4.94
CA LEU A 199 24.28 -31.17 -4.90
C LEU A 199 25.01 -30.63 -6.14
N TYR A 200 25.60 -29.44 -6.05
CA TYR A 200 26.74 -29.06 -6.90
C TYR A 200 27.72 -28.21 -6.08
N PRO A 201 29.04 -28.50 -6.13
CA PRO A 201 30.03 -27.83 -5.31
C PRO A 201 30.33 -26.44 -5.91
N ARG A 202 29.91 -25.37 -5.24
CA ARG A 202 30.33 -24.01 -5.58
C ARG A 202 31.63 -23.68 -4.84
N ALA A 203 32.67 -23.40 -5.61
CA ALA A 203 33.96 -22.96 -5.11
C ALA A 203 33.83 -21.68 -4.27
N VAL A 204 34.46 -21.71 -3.10
CA VAL A 204 34.70 -20.58 -2.22
C VAL A 204 35.70 -19.66 -2.92
N SER A 205 35.31 -18.41 -3.17
CA SER A 205 36.26 -17.33 -3.47
C SER A 205 36.21 -16.37 -2.30
N ASP A 206 37.28 -16.42 -1.52
CA ASP A 206 37.54 -15.52 -0.39
C ASP A 206 37.56 -14.05 -0.82
N GLY A 207 37.31 -13.19 0.16
CA GLY A 207 37.03 -11.77 0.00
C GLY A 207 38.13 -10.99 -0.72
N GLN A 208 37.70 -10.18 -1.69
CA GLN A 208 38.49 -9.10 -2.24
C GLN A 208 37.95 -7.75 -1.73
N PHE A 209 38.81 -7.07 -0.98
CA PHE A 209 38.68 -5.70 -0.48
C PHE A 209 38.43 -4.73 -1.65
N TYR A 210 37.42 -3.86 -1.54
CA TYR A 210 37.07 -2.90 -2.58
C TYR A 210 37.73 -1.54 -2.31
N SER A 211 38.67 -1.14 -3.17
CA SER A 211 39.13 0.25 -3.29
C SER A 211 38.53 0.84 -4.57
N PRO A 212 37.78 1.95 -4.54
CA PRO A 212 37.26 2.58 -5.75
C PRO A 212 38.40 3.25 -6.54
N PRO A 213 38.45 3.15 -7.88
CA PRO A 213 39.30 4.01 -8.67
C PRO A 213 38.73 5.44 -8.69
N GLU A 214 39.53 6.41 -8.25
CA GLU A 214 39.37 7.79 -8.67
C GLU A 214 39.63 7.85 -10.18
N SER A 215 38.71 8.39 -10.97
CA SER A 215 39.10 8.92 -12.27
C SER A 215 38.38 10.22 -12.59
N MET A 216 39.26 11.14 -12.97
CA MET A 216 39.07 12.54 -13.27
C MET A 216 38.26 12.77 -14.54
N ALA A 217 37.68 13.97 -14.57
CA ALA A 217 37.12 14.72 -15.68
C ALA A 217 37.55 14.34 -17.12
N GLY A 218 36.54 14.24 -17.99
CA GLY A 218 36.49 14.99 -19.25
C GLY A 218 37.36 14.53 -20.41
N SER A 219 36.76 13.80 -21.34
CA SER A 219 36.91 14.03 -22.80
C SER A 219 35.90 13.17 -23.55
N ASP A 220 35.06 13.84 -24.34
CA ASP A 220 34.24 13.22 -25.38
C ASP A 220 35.16 12.87 -26.55
N GLU A 221 35.54 11.60 -26.70
CA GLU A 221 35.98 11.06 -27.99
C GLU A 221 35.42 9.63 -28.14
N GLU A 222 34.51 9.46 -29.12
CA GLU A 222 34.12 8.17 -29.66
C GLU A 222 35.35 7.53 -30.32
N LEU A 223 36.00 6.60 -29.62
CA LEU A 223 37.00 5.72 -30.21
C LEU A 223 36.59 4.27 -29.94
N ASP A 224 36.31 3.57 -31.04
CA ASP A 224 36.14 2.12 -31.11
C ASP A 224 37.43 1.42 -30.63
N GLU A 225 37.54 1.16 -29.32
CA GLU A 225 38.53 0.24 -28.79
C GLU A 225 37.94 -1.18 -28.66
N GLU A 226 38.06 -1.95 -29.75
CA GLU A 226 38.06 -3.41 -29.68
C GLU A 226 39.37 -3.90 -29.02
N GLY A 227 39.33 -4.06 -27.70
CA GLY A 227 40.43 -4.61 -26.90
C GLY A 227 39.94 -5.64 -25.87
N LEU A 228 40.23 -6.91 -26.14
CA LEU A 228 40.36 -8.05 -25.20
C LEU A 228 39.21 -8.30 -24.17
N GLY A 229 38.28 -9.17 -24.56
CA GLY A 229 37.49 -9.99 -23.63
C GLY A 229 36.05 -9.55 -23.34
N ARG A 230 35.61 -8.41 -23.86
CA ARG A 230 34.19 -8.02 -23.79
C ARG A 230 33.41 -8.70 -24.93
N ARG A 231 32.43 -9.52 -24.53
CA ARG A 231 31.42 -10.09 -25.44
C ARG A 231 30.84 -8.96 -26.31
N ALA A 232 30.75 -9.16 -27.63
CA ALA A 232 30.17 -8.19 -28.53
C ALA A 232 28.80 -7.75 -28.01
N THR A 233 28.61 -6.43 -27.84
CA THR A 233 27.36 -5.87 -27.31
C THR A 233 26.22 -6.14 -28.28
N THR A 234 25.19 -6.83 -27.80
CA THR A 234 24.03 -7.19 -28.61
C THR A 234 23.21 -5.94 -28.97
N ALA A 235 22.46 -5.99 -30.06
CA ALA A 235 21.56 -4.89 -30.44
C ALA A 235 20.55 -4.56 -29.32
N GLN A 236 20.07 -5.58 -28.60
CA GLN A 236 19.19 -5.42 -27.45
C GLN A 236 19.87 -4.69 -26.28
N GLU A 237 21.14 -5.00 -25.99
CA GLU A 237 21.91 -4.30 -24.95
C GLU A 237 22.14 -2.83 -25.32
N LYS A 238 22.45 -2.54 -26.58
CA LYS A 238 22.56 -1.15 -27.08
C LYS A 238 21.24 -0.39 -26.91
N GLU A 239 20.11 -1.04 -27.17
CA GLU A 239 18.78 -0.47 -26.97
C GLU A 239 18.48 -0.19 -25.50
N PHE A 240 18.82 -1.11 -24.58
CA PHE A 240 18.68 -0.86 -23.14
C PHE A 240 19.49 0.36 -22.69
N VAL A 241 20.74 0.49 -23.15
CA VAL A 241 21.57 1.66 -22.84
C VAL A 241 20.94 2.95 -23.39
N ARG A 242 20.43 2.93 -24.62
CA ARG A 242 19.73 4.08 -25.24
C ARG A 242 18.52 4.50 -24.40
N GLN A 243 17.64 3.57 -24.06
CA GLN A 243 16.46 3.82 -23.22
C GLN A 243 16.84 4.37 -21.84
N GLY A 244 17.89 3.83 -21.21
CA GLY A 244 18.41 4.34 -19.94
C GLY A 244 18.90 5.78 -20.02
N ARG A 245 19.62 6.15 -21.10
CA ARG A 245 20.07 7.53 -21.35
C ARG A 245 18.90 8.49 -21.64
N GLU A 246 17.90 8.04 -22.40
CA GLU A 246 16.70 8.83 -22.68
C GLU A 246 15.90 9.12 -21.42
N ALA A 247 15.71 8.10 -20.56
CA ALA A 247 15.04 8.29 -19.28
C ALA A 247 15.80 9.31 -18.41
N MET A 248 17.13 9.23 -18.41
CA MET A 248 18.00 10.16 -17.68
C MET A 248 17.81 11.60 -18.15
N ALA A 249 17.87 11.83 -19.47
CA ALA A 249 17.70 13.16 -20.05
C ALA A 249 16.33 13.78 -19.71
N VAL A 250 15.26 12.98 -19.72
CA VAL A 250 13.92 13.45 -19.33
C VAL A 250 13.86 13.77 -17.84
N VAL A 251 14.44 12.94 -16.96
CA VAL A 251 14.48 13.25 -15.51
C VAL A 251 15.28 14.52 -15.24
N GLU A 252 16.43 14.71 -15.88
CA GLU A 252 17.22 15.94 -15.77
C GLU A 252 16.45 17.17 -16.27
N GLN A 253 15.69 17.06 -17.37
CA GLN A 253 14.80 18.11 -17.84
C GLN A 253 13.70 18.44 -16.83
N ILE A 254 13.10 17.43 -16.20
CA ILE A 254 12.08 17.62 -15.15
C ILE A 254 12.65 18.40 -13.96
N LEU A 255 13.87 18.06 -13.53
CA LEU A 255 14.56 18.75 -12.44
C LEU A 255 14.89 20.21 -12.80
N ALA A 256 15.28 20.48 -14.06
CA ALA A 256 15.57 21.84 -14.53
C ALA A 256 14.32 22.74 -14.59
N GLN A 257 13.12 22.17 -14.51
CA GLN A 257 11.83 22.87 -14.57
C GLN A 257 11.11 22.93 -13.21
N GLU A 258 11.86 22.93 -12.11
CA GLU A 258 11.30 22.91 -10.75
C GLU A 258 10.30 24.05 -10.49
N GLU A 259 10.52 25.25 -11.05
CA GLU A 259 9.61 26.39 -10.94
C GLU A 259 8.23 26.14 -11.57
N ASN A 260 8.14 25.21 -12.53
CA ASN A 260 6.92 24.87 -13.23
C ASN A 260 6.16 23.71 -12.59
N TRP A 261 6.67 23.13 -11.50
CA TRP A 261 6.01 22.03 -10.80
C TRP A 261 4.73 22.50 -10.12
N LYS A 262 3.61 21.83 -10.42
CA LYS A 262 2.31 22.14 -9.82
C LYS A 262 2.16 21.39 -8.52
N PHE A 263 1.98 22.10 -7.41
CA PHE A 263 1.74 21.49 -6.11
C PHE A 263 0.44 20.66 -6.09
N GLU A 264 0.48 19.44 -5.56
CA GLU A 264 -0.70 18.58 -5.37
C GLU A 264 -1.04 18.41 -3.90
N LYS A 265 -0.08 17.99 -3.08
CA LYS A 265 -0.33 17.62 -1.68
C LYS A 265 0.96 17.62 -0.85
N ASN A 266 0.85 17.89 0.44
CA ASN A 266 1.91 17.64 1.42
C ASN A 266 1.42 16.74 2.58
N ASN A 267 2.36 16.29 3.42
CA ASN A 267 2.06 15.63 4.69
C ASN A 267 2.59 16.45 5.88
N GLU A 268 2.27 16.01 7.10
CA GLU A 268 2.69 16.67 8.35
C GLU A 268 4.22 16.70 8.56
N LEU A 269 4.95 15.81 7.87
CA LEU A 269 6.41 15.74 7.92
C LEU A 269 7.10 16.68 6.92
N GLY A 270 6.32 17.44 6.14
CA GLY A 270 6.83 18.37 5.13
C GLY A 270 7.22 17.73 3.79
N ASP A 271 6.91 16.45 3.57
CA ASP A 271 7.02 15.86 2.23
C ASP A 271 5.99 16.49 1.31
N SER A 272 6.39 16.78 0.08
CA SER A 272 5.53 17.44 -0.90
C SER A 272 5.50 16.65 -2.20
N VAL A 273 4.30 16.46 -2.74
CA VAL A 273 4.05 15.86 -4.05
C VAL A 273 3.59 16.95 -5.00
N TYR A 274 4.22 16.99 -6.17
CA TYR A 274 3.96 17.90 -7.26
C TYR A 274 3.62 17.11 -8.52
N THR A 275 3.13 17.78 -9.54
CA THR A 275 2.95 17.23 -10.88
C THR A 275 3.49 18.15 -11.97
N LEU A 276 3.91 17.52 -13.06
CA LEU A 276 4.35 18.19 -14.28
C LEU A 276 3.81 17.41 -15.49
N GLU A 277 3.26 18.12 -16.48
CA GLU A 277 2.82 17.51 -17.74
C GLU A 277 4.03 17.37 -18.67
N ILE A 278 4.38 16.13 -19.00
CA ILE A 278 5.52 15.82 -19.86
C ILE A 278 5.00 15.48 -21.26
N PRO A 279 5.57 16.08 -22.33
CA PRO A 279 5.21 15.71 -23.69
C PRO A 279 5.28 14.18 -23.90
N PHE A 280 4.26 13.63 -24.57
CA PHE A 280 4.12 12.19 -24.87
C PHE A 280 3.91 11.24 -23.69
N HIS A 281 4.31 11.61 -22.46
CA HIS A 281 4.17 10.77 -21.26
C HIS A 281 3.03 11.23 -20.33
N GLY A 282 2.54 12.46 -20.49
CA GLY A 282 1.44 13.03 -19.71
C GLY A 282 1.83 13.38 -18.28
N LYS A 283 0.85 13.31 -17.38
CA LYS A 283 0.97 13.75 -15.99
C LYS A 283 1.99 12.89 -15.22
N THR A 284 3.07 13.53 -14.79
CA THR A 284 4.15 12.91 -14.00
C THR A 284 4.10 13.43 -12.58
N PHE A 285 4.17 12.53 -11.60
CA PHE A 285 4.19 12.86 -10.18
C PHE A 285 5.62 13.01 -9.69
N ILE A 286 5.86 13.97 -8.80
CA ILE A 286 7.18 14.29 -8.28
C ILE A 286 7.08 14.44 -6.77
N LEU A 287 7.63 13.49 -6.04
CA LEU A 287 7.81 13.60 -4.60
C LEU A 287 9.12 14.33 -4.32
N LYS A 288 9.10 15.32 -3.44
CA LYS A 288 10.28 16.00 -2.90
C LYS A 288 10.24 15.93 -1.38
N ALA A 289 11.30 15.41 -0.78
CA ALA A 289 11.39 15.19 0.65
C ALA A 289 12.77 15.57 1.19
N PHE A 290 12.79 16.32 2.29
CA PHE A 290 14.02 16.59 3.03
C PHE A 290 14.33 15.42 3.98
N MET A 291 15.60 15.03 3.99
CA MET A 291 16.09 13.90 4.77
C MET A 291 17.24 14.36 5.66
N GLN A 292 17.10 14.09 6.96
CA GLN A 292 18.15 14.37 7.93
C GLN A 292 19.21 13.27 7.91
N CYS A 293 19.83 12.96 6.76
CA CYS A 293 20.96 12.04 6.62
C CYS A 293 21.85 12.40 5.43
N PRO A 294 23.11 11.92 5.37
CA PRO A 294 23.95 12.10 4.20
C PRO A 294 23.36 11.47 2.94
N ALA A 295 23.54 12.12 1.80
CA ALA A 295 23.04 11.65 0.50
C ALA A 295 23.58 10.26 0.11
N GLU A 296 24.82 9.95 0.49
CA GLU A 296 25.45 8.66 0.22
C GLU A 296 24.68 7.48 0.86
N LEU A 297 24.08 7.69 2.04
CA LEU A 297 23.31 6.66 2.72
C LEU A 297 22.02 6.33 1.93
N VAL A 298 21.33 7.35 1.44
CA VAL A 298 20.13 7.17 0.61
C VAL A 298 20.49 6.55 -0.74
N TYR A 299 21.61 6.96 -1.33
CA TYR A 299 22.13 6.36 -2.56
C TYR A 299 22.38 4.85 -2.41
N GLN A 300 23.01 4.43 -1.32
CA GLN A 300 23.27 3.01 -1.05
C GLN A 300 21.98 2.21 -0.84
N GLU A 301 21.06 2.72 -0.02
CA GLU A 301 19.85 1.98 0.38
C GLU A 301 18.77 1.96 -0.72
N VAL A 302 18.66 3.00 -1.54
CA VAL A 302 17.59 3.14 -2.53
C VAL A 302 18.05 2.83 -3.96
N ILE A 303 19.24 3.33 -4.35
CA ILE A 303 19.69 3.28 -5.75
C ILE A 303 20.56 2.05 -6.03
N LEU A 304 21.54 1.77 -5.16
CA LEU A 304 22.51 0.69 -5.41
C LEU A 304 22.02 -0.71 -5.06
N GLN A 305 21.06 -0.82 -4.11
CA GLN A 305 20.59 -2.12 -3.59
C GLN A 305 19.08 -2.32 -3.79
N PRO A 306 18.56 -2.24 -5.02
CA PRO A 306 17.11 -2.29 -5.27
C PRO A 306 16.46 -3.61 -4.82
N GLU A 307 17.18 -4.74 -4.87
CA GLU A 307 16.66 -6.03 -4.39
C GLU A 307 16.50 -6.06 -2.86
N LYS A 308 17.37 -5.36 -2.11
CA LYS A 308 17.25 -5.28 -0.65
C LYS A 308 16.21 -4.28 -0.20
N MET A 309 15.82 -3.32 -1.05
CA MET A 309 14.76 -2.35 -0.75
C MET A 309 13.45 -3.05 -0.37
N VAL A 310 13.16 -4.23 -0.93
CA VAL A 310 11.97 -5.04 -0.64
C VAL A 310 11.88 -5.43 0.86
N GLN A 311 12.99 -5.49 1.58
CA GLN A 311 13.02 -5.89 2.99
C GLN A 311 12.43 -4.83 3.92
N TRP A 312 12.48 -3.55 3.52
CA TRP A 312 12.04 -2.43 4.36
C TRP A 312 10.95 -1.57 3.71
N ASN A 313 10.84 -1.57 2.38
CA ASN A 313 9.82 -0.81 1.65
C ASN A 313 8.61 -1.69 1.33
N ARG A 314 7.50 -1.51 2.06
CA ARG A 314 6.27 -2.29 1.84
C ARG A 314 5.50 -1.91 0.57
N THR A 315 5.87 -0.83 -0.13
CA THR A 315 5.21 -0.46 -1.40
C THR A 315 5.67 -1.34 -2.57
N VAL A 316 6.74 -2.11 -2.38
CA VAL A 316 7.30 -3.06 -3.36
C VAL A 316 7.30 -4.45 -2.73
N SER A 317 6.65 -5.41 -3.38
CA SER A 317 6.56 -6.80 -2.91
C SER A 317 7.60 -7.73 -3.53
N GLY A 318 8.27 -7.30 -4.60
CA GLY A 318 9.36 -8.05 -5.22
C GLY A 318 10.22 -7.15 -6.11
N CYS A 319 11.52 -7.45 -6.15
CA CYS A 319 12.47 -6.82 -7.05
C CYS A 319 13.54 -7.87 -7.41
N GLN A 320 13.82 -8.03 -8.70
CA GLN A 320 14.82 -8.95 -9.22
C GLN A 320 15.59 -8.27 -10.34
N ILE A 321 16.91 -8.24 -10.26
CA ILE A 321 17.76 -7.79 -11.38
C ILE A 321 17.81 -8.93 -12.41
N LEU A 322 17.33 -8.66 -13.62
CA LEU A 322 17.29 -9.63 -14.71
C LEU A 322 18.61 -9.67 -15.48
N GLN A 323 19.17 -8.49 -15.76
CA GLN A 323 20.39 -8.34 -16.55
C GLN A 323 21.13 -7.07 -16.12
N ARG A 324 22.46 -7.15 -16.01
CA ARG A 324 23.35 -5.99 -15.94
C ARG A 324 23.98 -5.84 -17.32
N VAL A 325 23.72 -4.71 -17.97
CA VAL A 325 24.12 -4.45 -19.36
C VAL A 325 25.51 -3.82 -19.40
N ASP A 326 25.74 -2.81 -18.56
CA ASP A 326 27.04 -2.19 -18.31
C ASP A 326 27.13 -1.79 -16.82
N ASP A 327 28.15 -1.02 -16.46
CA ASP A 327 28.38 -0.59 -15.06
C ASP A 327 27.24 0.31 -14.52
N ASN A 328 26.52 0.98 -15.42
CA ASN A 328 25.51 1.97 -15.07
C ASN A 328 24.08 1.50 -15.40
N THR A 329 23.91 0.51 -16.27
CA THR A 329 22.63 0.15 -16.89
C THR A 329 22.24 -1.27 -16.51
N LEU A 330 21.05 -1.43 -15.96
CA LEU A 330 20.50 -2.74 -15.60
C LEU A 330 19.02 -2.83 -15.96
N VAL A 331 18.55 -4.06 -16.18
CA VAL A 331 17.14 -4.39 -16.38
C VAL A 331 16.62 -5.11 -15.15
N SER A 332 15.49 -4.66 -14.63
CA SER A 332 14.87 -5.21 -13.42
C SER A 332 13.43 -5.64 -13.68
N TYR A 333 13.00 -6.62 -12.89
CA TYR A 333 11.61 -6.99 -12.70
C TYR A 333 11.16 -6.54 -11.31
N ASP A 334 10.13 -5.71 -11.26
CA ASP A 334 9.63 -5.10 -10.04
C ASP A 334 8.14 -5.44 -9.87
N VAL A 335 7.70 -5.71 -8.65
CA VAL A 335 6.30 -6.00 -8.33
C VAL A 335 5.84 -5.03 -7.25
N SER A 336 4.86 -4.18 -7.55
CA SER A 336 4.28 -3.27 -6.56
C SER A 336 3.38 -4.02 -5.59
N ALA A 337 3.28 -3.56 -4.35
CA ALA A 337 2.20 -3.98 -3.48
C ALA A 337 0.85 -3.44 -3.98
N GLY A 338 -0.25 -3.98 -3.45
CA GLY A 338 -1.57 -3.38 -3.62
C GLY A 338 -1.65 -2.07 -2.85
N ALA A 339 -2.34 -1.07 -3.41
CA ALA A 339 -2.45 0.26 -2.83
C ALA A 339 -3.91 0.67 -2.58
N ALA A 340 -4.12 1.80 -1.91
CA ALA A 340 -5.43 2.35 -1.56
C ALA A 340 -6.36 1.34 -0.86
N GLY A 341 -5.83 0.61 0.12
CA GLY A 341 -6.61 -0.38 0.90
C GLY A 341 -7.13 -1.57 0.07
N GLY A 342 -6.48 -1.88 -1.06
CA GLY A 342 -6.86 -2.99 -1.95
C GLY A 342 -7.65 -2.58 -3.19
N VAL A 343 -8.00 -1.29 -3.33
CA VAL A 343 -8.67 -0.77 -4.54
C VAL A 343 -7.75 -0.86 -5.76
N VAL A 344 -6.45 -0.62 -5.58
CA VAL A 344 -5.44 -0.78 -6.64
C VAL A 344 -4.71 -2.09 -6.43
N SER A 345 -4.99 -3.08 -7.27
CA SER A 345 -4.28 -4.37 -7.25
C SER A 345 -2.76 -4.26 -7.51
N PRO A 346 -1.96 -5.24 -7.09
CA PRO A 346 -0.53 -5.32 -7.45
C PRO A 346 -0.30 -5.29 -8.97
N ARG A 347 0.77 -4.60 -9.40
CA ARG A 347 1.26 -4.59 -10.80
C ARG A 347 2.68 -5.16 -10.85
N ASP A 348 3.02 -5.79 -11.96
CA ASP A 348 4.40 -6.11 -12.29
C ASP A 348 4.94 -5.17 -13.36
N PHE A 349 6.25 -4.95 -13.35
CA PHE A 349 6.96 -4.04 -14.23
C PHE A 349 8.27 -4.67 -14.69
N VAL A 350 8.65 -4.39 -15.93
CA VAL A 350 9.99 -4.66 -16.44
C VAL A 350 10.57 -3.31 -16.82
N ASN A 351 11.65 -2.91 -16.16
CA ASN A 351 12.23 -1.58 -16.33
C ASN A 351 13.71 -1.70 -16.70
N VAL A 352 14.15 -0.88 -17.64
CA VAL A 352 15.56 -0.54 -17.75
C VAL A 352 15.83 0.66 -16.87
N ARG A 353 16.95 0.64 -16.15
CA ARG A 353 17.39 1.77 -15.33
C ARG A 353 18.87 2.04 -15.55
N ARG A 354 19.22 3.32 -15.57
CA ARG A 354 20.58 3.83 -15.63
C ARG A 354 20.89 4.62 -14.36
N VAL A 355 22.03 4.33 -13.75
CA VAL A 355 22.51 4.94 -12.52
C VAL A 355 23.75 5.77 -12.82
N GLU A 356 23.75 7.02 -12.38
CA GLU A 356 24.92 7.89 -12.50
C GLU A 356 25.20 8.64 -11.20
N ARG A 357 26.49 8.78 -10.88
CA ARG A 357 27.00 9.58 -9.76
C ARG A 357 27.51 10.89 -10.31
N ARG A 358 26.91 12.01 -9.88
CA ARG A 358 27.36 13.36 -10.22
C ARG A 358 28.00 14.01 -9.00
N ARG A 359 28.61 15.19 -9.24
CA ARG A 359 29.23 16.00 -8.18
C ARG A 359 28.21 16.37 -7.10
N ASP A 360 27.05 16.89 -7.51
CA ASP A 360 26.08 17.48 -6.58
C ASP A 360 24.88 16.58 -6.28
N TYR A 361 24.72 15.46 -7.00
CA TYR A 361 23.61 14.54 -6.79
C TYR A 361 23.91 13.11 -7.26
N TYR A 362 23.08 12.17 -6.85
CA TYR A 362 23.01 10.81 -7.39
C TYR A 362 21.70 10.64 -8.14
N ILE A 363 21.70 9.91 -9.24
CA ILE A 363 20.50 9.70 -10.04
C ILE A 363 20.39 8.24 -10.50
N SER A 364 19.16 7.72 -10.45
CA SER A 364 18.76 6.45 -11.04
C SER A 364 17.50 6.69 -11.85
N ALA A 365 17.62 6.81 -13.17
CA ALA A 365 16.51 7.04 -14.07
C ALA A 365 16.19 5.77 -14.86
N GLY A 366 14.92 5.57 -15.21
CA GLY A 366 14.49 4.40 -15.96
C GLY A 366 13.13 4.58 -16.60
N MET A 367 12.77 3.59 -17.42
CA MET A 367 11.47 3.49 -18.07
C MET A 367 11.14 2.02 -18.35
N ALA A 368 9.89 1.75 -18.71
CA ALA A 368 9.47 0.41 -19.10
C ALA A 368 10.28 -0.11 -20.28
N THR A 369 10.62 -1.40 -20.24
CA THR A 369 11.27 -2.10 -21.34
C THR A 369 10.74 -3.53 -21.47
N VAL A 370 11.19 -4.26 -22.47
CA VAL A 370 10.83 -5.67 -22.69
C VAL A 370 12.04 -6.55 -22.44
N HIS A 371 11.82 -7.67 -21.76
CA HIS A 371 12.85 -8.67 -21.49
C HIS A 371 12.25 -10.08 -21.53
N ASP A 372 12.83 -10.97 -22.34
CA ASP A 372 12.27 -12.30 -22.65
C ASP A 372 12.11 -13.20 -21.42
N ALA A 373 12.93 -13.01 -20.39
CA ALA A 373 12.80 -13.76 -19.13
C ALA A 373 11.53 -13.42 -18.31
N LYS A 374 10.83 -12.31 -18.61
CA LYS A 374 9.65 -11.84 -17.87
C LYS A 374 8.54 -11.33 -18.81
N PRO A 375 7.97 -12.20 -19.66
CA PRO A 375 6.81 -11.84 -20.47
C PRO A 375 5.61 -11.50 -19.55
N PRO A 376 4.58 -10.80 -20.05
CA PRO A 376 3.36 -10.58 -19.30
C PRO A 376 2.73 -11.91 -18.84
N HIS A 377 2.40 -12.00 -17.55
CA HIS A 377 1.79 -13.19 -16.96
C HIS A 377 0.44 -12.83 -16.35
N SER A 378 -0.55 -13.71 -16.48
CA SER A 378 -1.90 -13.58 -15.89
C SER A 378 -1.96 -13.31 -14.37
N ARG A 379 -0.84 -13.45 -13.64
CA ARG A 379 -0.77 -13.22 -12.19
C ARG A 379 -0.92 -11.73 -11.85
N TYR A 380 -0.34 -10.86 -12.67
CA TYR A 380 -0.32 -9.43 -12.46
C TYR A 380 -0.72 -8.69 -13.73
N ILE A 381 -1.31 -7.51 -13.56
CA ILE A 381 -1.45 -6.58 -14.68
C ILE A 381 -0.05 -5.97 -14.91
N ARG A 382 0.46 -6.06 -16.14
CA ARG A 382 1.73 -5.41 -16.53
C ARG A 382 1.54 -3.90 -16.54
N GLY A 383 2.12 -3.22 -15.57
CA GLY A 383 2.22 -1.77 -15.59
C GLY A 383 3.40 -1.33 -16.46
N GLU A 384 3.32 -0.11 -16.97
CA GLU A 384 4.36 0.49 -17.80
C GLU A 384 4.76 1.83 -17.20
N ASN A 385 6.01 1.94 -16.75
CA ASN A 385 6.57 3.21 -16.32
C ASN A 385 7.00 4.03 -17.55
N GLY A 386 6.64 5.31 -17.58
CA GLY A 386 7.33 6.27 -18.42
C GLY A 386 8.69 6.66 -17.81
N PRO A 387 9.36 7.65 -18.39
CA PRO A 387 10.60 8.20 -17.83
C PRO A 387 10.38 8.69 -16.40
N GLY A 388 11.18 8.16 -15.48
CA GLY A 388 11.12 8.51 -14.07
C GLY A 388 12.34 7.97 -13.33
N GLY A 389 12.41 8.17 -12.03
CA GLY A 389 13.57 7.74 -11.26
C GLY A 389 13.70 8.35 -9.89
N PHE A 390 14.81 8.00 -9.24
CA PHE A 390 15.22 8.53 -7.94
C PHE A 390 16.40 9.47 -8.11
N VAL A 391 16.35 10.59 -7.41
CA VAL A 391 17.41 11.60 -7.37
C VAL A 391 17.69 11.94 -5.92
N VAL A 392 18.96 11.97 -5.54
CA VAL A 392 19.39 12.35 -4.21
C VAL A 392 20.33 13.55 -4.33
N LEU A 393 19.82 14.74 -4.01
CA LEU A 393 20.60 15.98 -4.03
C LEU A 393 21.45 16.09 -2.76
N LYS A 394 22.74 16.35 -2.94
CA LYS A 394 23.67 16.62 -1.84
C LYS A 394 23.45 18.04 -1.33
N SER A 395 23.58 18.21 -0.02
CA SER A 395 23.57 19.55 0.57
C SER A 395 24.99 20.12 0.53
N ASN A 396 25.14 21.28 -0.11
CA ASN A 396 26.41 22.01 -0.16
C ASN A 396 26.77 22.67 1.17
N SER A 397 25.78 22.95 2.02
CA SER A 397 25.97 23.63 3.31
C SER A 397 26.09 22.67 4.49
N ASN A 398 25.44 21.51 4.43
CA ASN A 398 25.40 20.56 5.54
C ASN A 398 25.42 19.10 5.03
N PRO A 399 26.57 18.41 5.02
CA PRO A 399 26.69 17.03 4.56
C PRO A 399 25.85 16.00 5.32
N SER A 400 25.29 16.35 6.49
CA SER A 400 24.43 15.47 7.28
C SER A 400 22.96 15.46 6.82
N VAL A 401 22.61 16.24 5.79
CA VAL A 401 21.26 16.31 5.23
C VAL A 401 21.30 16.19 3.70
N CYS A 402 20.19 15.73 3.12
CA CYS A 402 20.01 15.64 1.67
C CYS A 402 18.55 15.87 1.28
N THR A 403 18.31 16.07 -0.01
CA THR A 403 16.96 16.11 -0.57
C THR A 403 16.75 14.89 -1.44
N PHE A 404 15.73 14.11 -1.14
CA PHE A 404 15.30 12.99 -1.97
C PHE A 404 14.19 13.45 -2.90
N ILE A 405 14.29 13.10 -4.18
CA ILE A 405 13.28 13.34 -5.20
C ILE A 405 12.94 12.02 -5.88
N TRP A 406 11.66 11.73 -6.01
CA TRP A 406 11.16 10.61 -6.80
C TRP A 406 10.24 11.13 -7.89
N VAL A 407 10.67 10.96 -9.14
CA VAL A 407 9.90 11.24 -10.35
C VAL A 407 9.20 9.95 -10.79
N LEU A 408 7.88 9.96 -10.86
CA LEU A 408 7.05 8.81 -11.19
C LEU A 408 6.07 9.15 -12.31
N ASN A 409 6.34 8.62 -13.50
CA ASN A 409 5.38 8.51 -14.58
C ASN A 409 5.03 7.03 -14.74
N THR A 410 3.75 6.66 -14.56
CA THR A 410 3.35 5.25 -14.64
C THR A 410 1.93 5.09 -15.16
N ASP A 411 1.76 4.15 -16.07
CA ASP A 411 0.48 3.62 -16.51
C ASP A 411 0.25 2.26 -15.86
N LEU A 412 -0.59 2.25 -14.82
CA LEU A 412 -0.96 1.03 -14.10
C LEU A 412 -1.89 0.10 -14.90
N LYS A 413 -2.32 0.54 -16.09
CA LYS A 413 -3.33 -0.10 -16.94
C LYS A 413 -4.64 -0.40 -16.19
N GLY A 414 -5.56 -1.08 -16.87
CA GLY A 414 -6.85 -1.49 -16.33
C GLY A 414 -7.95 -0.44 -16.49
N ARG A 415 -9.04 -0.59 -15.73
CA ARG A 415 -10.28 0.20 -15.88
C ARG A 415 -10.55 1.13 -14.69
N LEU A 416 -9.54 1.42 -13.88
CA LEU A 416 -9.70 2.31 -12.74
C LEU A 416 -9.81 3.77 -13.20
N PRO A 417 -10.74 4.56 -12.65
CA PRO A 417 -10.79 6.00 -12.88
C PRO A 417 -9.46 6.69 -12.56
N ARG A 418 -9.00 7.59 -13.45
CA ARG A 418 -7.71 8.28 -13.32
C ARG A 418 -7.53 8.99 -11.98
N TYR A 419 -8.59 9.59 -11.43
CA TYR A 419 -8.50 10.31 -10.15
C TYR A 419 -8.14 9.36 -8.98
N LEU A 420 -8.63 8.12 -8.98
CA LEU A 420 -8.29 7.11 -7.97
C LEU A 420 -6.83 6.67 -8.11
N ILE A 421 -6.35 6.49 -9.35
CA ILE A 421 -4.95 6.19 -9.63
C ILE A 421 -4.07 7.32 -9.07
N HIS A 422 -4.38 8.57 -9.41
CA HIS A 422 -3.62 9.74 -8.96
C HIS A 422 -3.55 9.86 -7.42
N GLN A 423 -4.69 9.68 -6.73
CA GLN A 423 -4.72 9.67 -5.27
C GLN A 423 -3.88 8.52 -4.69
N SER A 424 -3.97 7.34 -5.29
CA SER A 424 -3.17 6.19 -4.87
C SER A 424 -1.68 6.43 -5.06
N LEU A 425 -1.24 7.03 -6.16
CA LEU A 425 0.19 7.32 -6.42
C LEU A 425 0.77 8.27 -5.39
N ALA A 426 0.06 9.36 -5.07
CA ALA A 426 0.50 10.29 -4.03
C ALA A 426 0.57 9.63 -2.64
N ALA A 427 -0.40 8.77 -2.31
CA ALA A 427 -0.37 8.00 -1.06
C ALA A 427 0.83 7.05 -1.00
N THR A 428 1.11 6.32 -2.08
CA THR A 428 2.28 5.44 -2.20
C THR A 428 3.60 6.20 -2.05
N MET A 429 3.69 7.42 -2.57
CA MET A 429 4.88 8.28 -2.41
C MET A 429 5.14 8.64 -0.94
N PHE A 430 4.12 9.02 -0.19
CA PHE A 430 4.28 9.30 1.24
C PHE A 430 4.60 8.04 2.06
N GLU A 431 3.97 6.92 1.73
CA GLU A 431 4.26 5.63 2.37
C GLU A 431 5.71 5.19 2.12
N PHE A 432 6.21 5.35 0.89
CA PHE A 432 7.62 5.13 0.56
C PHE A 432 8.54 5.96 1.46
N MET A 433 8.25 7.26 1.63
CA MET A 433 9.06 8.13 2.48
C MET A 433 9.03 7.74 3.95
N SER A 434 7.87 7.29 4.45
CA SER A 434 7.75 6.77 5.81
C SER A 434 8.67 5.57 6.03
N HIS A 435 8.64 4.59 5.11
CA HIS A 435 9.53 3.43 5.16
C HIS A 435 11.00 3.80 5.04
N LEU A 436 11.35 4.73 4.13
CA LEU A 436 12.74 5.18 3.98
C LEU A 436 13.24 5.87 5.25
N ARG A 437 12.44 6.74 5.88
CA ARG A 437 12.83 7.37 7.16
C ARG A 437 13.03 6.36 8.27
N GLN A 438 12.14 5.37 8.37
CA GLN A 438 12.28 4.28 9.34
C GLN A 438 13.59 3.52 9.10
N ARG A 439 13.87 3.13 7.84
CA ARG A 439 15.10 2.42 7.46
C ARG A 439 16.36 3.19 7.86
N ILE A 440 16.40 4.49 7.59
CA ILE A 440 17.53 5.35 7.96
C ILE A 440 17.68 5.46 9.48
N SER A 441 16.58 5.51 10.23
CA SER A 441 16.60 5.50 11.70
C SER A 441 17.16 4.18 12.25
N ASP A 442 16.72 3.04 11.71
CA ASP A 442 17.16 1.71 12.14
C ASP A 442 18.66 1.52 11.92
N LEU A 443 19.17 1.96 10.76
CA LEU A 443 20.61 1.91 10.45
C LEU A 443 21.44 2.76 11.42
N ARG A 444 20.94 3.91 11.86
CA ARG A 444 21.61 4.74 12.87
C ARG A 444 21.64 4.10 14.25
N SER A 445 20.57 3.41 14.62
CA SER A 445 20.49 2.71 15.90
C SER A 445 21.46 1.53 15.98
N THR A 446 21.80 0.92 14.83
CA THR A 446 22.74 -0.21 14.76
C THR A 446 24.21 0.24 14.77
N LEU A 447 24.47 1.52 14.47
CA LEU A 447 25.80 2.11 14.43
C LEU A 447 26.21 2.81 15.75
N ARG A 448 25.29 2.85 16.73
CA ARG A 448 25.55 3.29 18.11
C ARG A 448 25.65 2.06 19.00
#